data_AF-A0A8T2WLW0-F1
#
_entry.id   AF-A0A8T2WLW0-F1
#
_cell.length_a   1.000
_cell.length_b   1.000
_cell.length_c   1.000
_cell.angle_alpha   90.00
_cell.angle_beta   90.00
_cell.angle_gamma   90.00
#
_symmetry.space_group_name_H-M   'P 1'
#
loop_
_entity.id
_entity.type
_entity.pdbx_description
1 polymer ?
#
loop_
_entity_poly.entity_id
_entity_poly.type
_entity_poly.pdbx_seq_one_letter_code
_entity_poly.pdbx_strand_id
1 'polypeptide(L)'
;MAATVVSLATSLTAAVVPSSFSSSSSFVFTKLWSKPCLRIAFSVSPFSYSRGGGKLMAHSLARATLGLTQPANIDAPKIAISAKEIDVAEWKGDILAVGVTEKDMTKDDSKRFENSLLKKLDAKLGGHLSEASSEEDFTGKPGQSLVLRLPGLGSKRIGLIGLGQSATNTYAFRNFGEAIAAAAKTAQACNVGIVLASTGSTANESKLNTASAIASGTVLGTYEDTRYKSDSKKPVLKSVDILGFGTGPELEKKLKYAEDVSSAIIFGKELVNSPANVLTPAVLAEEATKIASTHSDVLSATILNAEQCKELKMGSYLGVAAASANPPHFIHLCYKPPSGPIKAKLALVGKGLTFDSGGYNIKTGPGCFIELMKFDMGGSAAVLGAAKAIGQVKPPGVEVHFIVAACENMISGTGMRPGDILTASNGKTIEVNNTDAEGRLTLADALVYACNQGAEKVSFKHSIVTNQIEILYALE
;
A
#
# COMPACT_ATOMS: atom_id res chain seq x y z
N MET A 1 27.30 -35.52 -30.26
CA MET A 1 26.12 -36.39 -30.41
C MET A 1 25.00 -35.56 -30.97
N ALA A 2 24.48 -35.99 -32.12
CA ALA A 2 23.49 -35.31 -32.93
C ALA A 2 22.10 -35.30 -32.28
N ALA A 3 21.29 -34.29 -32.60
CA ALA A 3 19.88 -34.49 -32.92
C ALA A 3 19.37 -33.33 -33.77
N THR A 4 18.69 -33.71 -34.84
CA THR A 4 18.39 -32.96 -36.05
C THR A 4 16.96 -32.39 -36.02
N VAL A 5 16.82 -31.23 -36.67
CA VAL A 5 15.66 -30.60 -37.31
C VAL A 5 14.42 -31.49 -37.57
N VAL A 6 13.22 -30.96 -37.30
CA VAL A 6 12.07 -31.03 -38.24
C VAL A 6 11.26 -29.72 -38.17
N SER A 7 11.16 -29.06 -39.33
CA SER A 7 10.27 -27.96 -39.66
C SER A 7 9.01 -28.51 -40.33
N LEU A 8 7.83 -27.98 -40.01
CA LEU A 8 6.64 -28.14 -40.83
C LEU A 8 6.13 -26.74 -41.25
N ALA A 9 6.42 -26.41 -42.51
CA ALA A 9 5.75 -25.34 -43.24
C ALA A 9 4.45 -25.88 -43.84
N THR A 10 3.38 -25.12 -43.76
CA THR A 10 2.23 -25.26 -44.65
C THR A 10 1.96 -23.91 -45.31
N SER A 11 2.20 -23.88 -46.61
CA SER A 11 1.85 -22.84 -47.55
C SER A 11 0.45 -23.12 -48.09
N LEU A 12 -0.38 -22.09 -48.20
CA LEU A 12 -1.47 -22.07 -49.16
C LEU A 12 -1.61 -20.68 -49.76
N THR A 13 -1.87 -20.72 -51.06
CA THR A 13 -1.60 -19.74 -52.10
C THR A 13 -2.70 -18.70 -52.28
N ALA A 14 -2.30 -17.60 -52.91
CA ALA A 14 -3.04 -16.41 -53.26
C ALA A 14 -4.28 -16.63 -54.15
N ALA A 15 -5.22 -15.68 -54.05
CA ALA A 15 -6.12 -15.31 -55.13
C ALA A 15 -6.12 -13.77 -55.26
N VAL A 16 -5.77 -13.30 -56.47
CA VAL A 16 -5.82 -11.91 -56.94
C VAL A 16 -6.94 -11.83 -57.95
N VAL A 17 -7.86 -10.86 -57.83
CA VAL A 17 -8.55 -10.19 -58.97
C VAL A 17 -8.95 -8.76 -58.54
N PRO A 18 -8.85 -7.74 -59.43
CA PRO A 18 -8.78 -6.33 -59.05
C PRO A 18 -10.09 -5.57 -59.28
N SER A 19 -10.21 -4.36 -58.72
CA SER A 19 -10.92 -3.26 -59.39
C SER A 19 -10.49 -1.90 -58.84
N SER A 20 -9.89 -1.13 -59.73
CA SER A 20 -9.62 0.29 -59.62
C SER A 20 -10.84 1.09 -60.08
N PHE A 21 -11.24 2.11 -59.32
CA PHE A 21 -11.85 3.32 -59.86
C PHE A 21 -11.40 4.54 -59.07
N SER A 22 -10.79 5.48 -59.79
CA SER A 22 -10.52 6.84 -59.40
C SER A 22 -11.74 7.71 -59.70
N SER A 23 -11.98 8.75 -58.91
CA SER A 23 -12.21 10.11 -59.43
C SER A 23 -12.32 11.12 -58.29
N SER A 24 -11.41 12.08 -58.37
CA SER A 24 -11.48 13.45 -57.86
C SER A 24 -12.73 14.20 -58.36
N SER A 25 -13.23 15.16 -57.57
CA SER A 25 -13.48 16.54 -58.01
C SER A 25 -14.15 17.38 -56.92
N SER A 26 -14.06 18.68 -57.14
CA SER A 26 -14.02 19.77 -56.18
C SER A 26 -15.12 20.79 -56.48
N PHE A 27 -15.43 21.64 -55.49
CA PHE A 27 -16.09 22.96 -55.59
C PHE A 27 -17.55 23.04 -56.06
N VAL A 28 -18.38 23.80 -55.32
CA VAL A 28 -18.93 25.11 -55.76
C VAL A 28 -19.70 25.80 -54.62
N PHE A 29 -19.54 27.12 -54.59
CA PHE A 29 -20.12 28.19 -53.77
C PHE A 29 -21.66 28.35 -53.82
N THR A 30 -22.23 28.96 -52.77
CA THR A 30 -23.21 30.09 -52.77
C THR A 30 -23.54 30.44 -51.30
N LYS A 31 -23.16 31.58 -50.69
CA LYS A 31 -23.55 33.01 -50.79
C LYS A 31 -25.03 33.34 -50.43
N LEU A 32 -25.19 34.45 -49.70
CA LEU A 32 -26.38 35.16 -49.15
C LEU A 32 -26.76 34.79 -47.69
N TRP A 33 -27.04 35.69 -46.74
CA TRP A 33 -27.18 37.16 -46.71
C TRP A 33 -27.03 37.70 -45.26
N SER A 34 -27.00 39.02 -45.15
CA SER A 34 -26.60 39.92 -44.06
C SER A 34 -27.64 40.22 -42.94
N LYS A 35 -27.14 40.36 -41.69
CA LYS A 35 -27.35 41.38 -40.57
C LYS A 35 -28.78 41.94 -40.26
N PRO A 36 -29.10 42.43 -39.02
CA PRO A 36 -28.24 43.11 -38.01
C PRO A 36 -28.34 42.57 -36.55
N CYS A 37 -27.25 42.60 -35.78
CA CYS A 37 -26.86 43.65 -34.82
C CYS A 37 -27.79 43.83 -33.60
N LEU A 38 -27.41 43.21 -32.46
CA LEU A 38 -27.67 43.77 -31.13
C LEU A 38 -26.36 43.70 -30.34
N ARG A 39 -25.63 44.82 -30.31
CA ARG A 39 -24.49 45.04 -29.42
C ARG A 39 -25.05 45.61 -28.12
N ILE A 40 -24.93 44.87 -27.02
CA ILE A 40 -25.04 45.44 -25.68
C ILE A 40 -23.61 45.75 -25.24
N ALA A 41 -23.29 47.04 -25.23
CA ALA A 41 -22.06 47.57 -24.65
C ALA A 41 -22.36 47.99 -23.21
N PHE A 42 -21.57 47.52 -22.25
CA PHE A 42 -21.48 48.15 -20.95
C PHE A 42 -20.10 48.79 -20.80
N SER A 43 -20.12 50.09 -20.56
CA SER A 43 -18.98 50.97 -20.36
C SER A 43 -18.23 50.64 -19.09
N VAL A 44 -16.91 50.59 -19.18
CA VAL A 44 -16.00 50.63 -18.04
C VAL A 44 -15.48 52.06 -17.90
N SER A 45 -15.63 52.66 -16.72
CA SER A 45 -14.86 53.82 -16.25
C SER A 45 -14.92 53.89 -14.71
N PRO A 46 -13.90 54.48 -14.07
CA PRO A 46 -13.26 53.90 -12.90
C PRO A 46 -13.76 54.46 -11.58
N PHE A 47 -13.80 53.63 -10.53
CA PHE A 47 -13.92 54.11 -9.15
C PHE A 47 -12.68 53.71 -8.35
N SER A 48 -11.98 54.75 -7.92
CA SER A 48 -10.77 54.71 -7.11
C SER A 48 -11.12 54.58 -5.62
N TYR A 49 -10.50 53.58 -4.98
CA TYR A 49 -10.12 53.47 -3.56
C TYR A 49 -11.13 53.80 -2.44
N SER A 50 -11.45 52.76 -1.66
CA SER A 50 -11.42 52.84 -0.19
C SER A 50 -10.88 51.53 0.39
N ARG A 51 -9.88 51.67 1.28
CA ARG A 51 -9.15 50.62 2.00
C ARG A 51 -10.08 49.95 3.02
N GLY A 52 -10.22 48.63 2.93
CA GLY A 52 -10.81 47.80 3.99
C GLY A 52 -10.38 46.35 3.81
N GLY A 53 -9.54 45.84 4.71
CA GLY A 53 -8.99 44.49 4.63
C GLY A 53 -10.08 43.42 4.66
N GLY A 54 -10.26 42.73 3.54
CA GLY A 54 -11.09 41.54 3.42
C GLY A 54 -10.33 40.52 2.58
N LYS A 55 -10.11 39.34 3.15
CA LYS A 55 -9.46 38.19 2.51
C LYS A 55 -10.02 37.98 1.10
N LEU A 56 -9.19 38.24 0.08
CA LEU A 56 -9.44 37.77 -1.27
C LEU A 56 -9.49 36.25 -1.23
N MET A 57 -10.68 35.71 -1.47
CA MET A 57 -10.96 34.29 -1.68
C MET A 57 -10.14 33.78 -2.86
N ALA A 58 -8.91 33.36 -2.58
CA ALA A 58 -8.18 32.47 -3.47
C ALA A 58 -8.82 31.08 -3.35
N HIS A 59 -9.98 30.89 -3.99
CA HIS A 59 -10.42 29.57 -4.34
C HIS A 59 -9.45 29.05 -5.40
N SER A 60 -8.39 28.39 -4.94
CA SER A 60 -7.83 27.27 -5.69
C SER A 60 -9.03 26.40 -6.07
N LEU A 61 -9.30 26.27 -7.36
CA LEU A 61 -10.27 25.31 -7.87
C LEU A 61 -9.71 23.92 -7.54
N ALA A 62 -9.86 23.51 -6.27
CA ALA A 62 -9.81 22.12 -5.88
C ALA A 62 -10.80 21.44 -6.81
N ARG A 63 -10.27 20.71 -7.79
CA ARG A 63 -11.07 20.01 -8.79
C ARG A 63 -12.10 19.21 -8.02
N ALA A 64 -13.37 19.57 -8.18
CA ALA A 64 -14.43 18.97 -7.39
C ALA A 64 -14.36 17.45 -7.58
N THR A 65 -14.17 16.71 -6.50
CA THR A 65 -14.14 15.25 -6.50
C THR A 65 -15.40 14.74 -7.20
N LEU A 66 -15.25 13.88 -8.20
CA LEU A 66 -16.40 13.27 -8.87
C LEU A 66 -17.29 12.59 -7.82
N GLY A 67 -18.58 12.92 -7.80
CA GLY A 67 -19.52 12.40 -6.80
C GLY A 67 -19.49 13.11 -5.45
N LEU A 68 -18.75 14.23 -5.31
CA LEU A 68 -18.68 15.07 -4.11
C LEU A 68 -18.22 14.31 -2.84
N THR A 69 -17.59 13.16 -2.99
CA THR A 69 -17.08 12.35 -1.89
C THR A 69 -15.99 13.11 -1.15
N GLN A 70 -16.13 13.25 0.18
CA GLN A 70 -15.10 13.80 1.05
C GLN A 70 -14.64 12.71 2.03
N PRO A 71 -13.36 12.31 2.02
CA PRO A 71 -12.86 11.37 3.01
C PRO A 71 -12.92 12.00 4.40
N ALA A 72 -13.42 11.25 5.38
CA ALA A 72 -13.36 11.66 6.78
C ALA A 72 -11.90 11.75 7.24
N ASN A 73 -11.59 12.72 8.11
CA ASN A 73 -10.28 12.81 8.74
C ASN A 73 -10.17 11.72 9.83
N ILE A 74 -9.29 10.73 9.62
CA ILE A 74 -9.03 9.67 10.58
C ILE A 74 -7.67 9.90 11.23
N ASP A 75 -7.69 10.04 12.55
CA ASP A 75 -6.47 9.93 13.33
C ASP A 75 -6.02 8.47 13.33
N ALA A 76 -4.80 8.20 12.83
CA ALA A 76 -4.21 6.88 12.95
C ALA A 76 -4.18 6.46 14.43
N PRO A 77 -4.52 5.20 14.76
CA PRO A 77 -4.55 4.73 16.14
C PRO A 77 -3.14 4.85 16.75
N LYS A 78 -3.01 5.74 17.75
CA LYS A 78 -1.78 5.91 18.53
C LYS A 78 -1.78 4.87 19.64
N ILE A 79 -1.27 3.69 19.33
CA ILE A 79 -1.09 2.60 20.30
C ILE A 79 0.30 2.78 20.91
N ALA A 80 0.37 2.98 22.22
CA ALA A 80 1.63 2.98 22.95
C ALA A 80 2.07 1.52 23.18
N ILE A 81 3.15 1.11 22.52
CA ILE A 81 3.71 -0.24 22.68
C ILE A 81 4.93 -0.15 23.60
N SER A 82 4.99 -0.98 24.64
CA SER A 82 6.13 -1.01 25.55
C SER A 82 6.46 -2.43 25.96
N ALA A 83 7.74 -2.69 26.26
CA ALA A 83 8.17 -3.96 26.83
C ALA A 83 8.28 -3.88 28.35
N LYS A 84 7.82 -4.90 29.08
CA LYS A 84 7.84 -4.92 30.55
C LYS A 84 8.27 -6.28 31.09
N GLU A 85 9.11 -6.26 32.12
CA GLU A 85 9.43 -7.41 32.96
C GLU A 85 8.61 -7.33 34.24
N ILE A 86 7.37 -7.84 34.18
CA ILE A 86 6.44 -7.90 35.32
C ILE A 86 5.93 -9.33 35.39
N ASP A 87 5.67 -9.82 36.60
CA ASP A 87 4.95 -11.08 36.77
C ASP A 87 3.60 -10.99 36.05
N VAL A 88 3.41 -11.86 35.06
CA VAL A 88 2.20 -11.94 34.23
C VAL A 88 0.94 -12.02 35.09
N ALA A 89 1.02 -12.69 36.24
CA ALA A 89 -0.10 -12.88 37.13
C ALA A 89 -0.43 -11.64 38.00
N GLU A 90 0.41 -10.61 37.95
CA GLU A 90 0.24 -9.31 38.62
C GLU A 90 -0.07 -8.17 37.63
N TRP A 91 0.08 -8.42 36.32
CA TRP A 91 -0.25 -7.46 35.29
C TRP A 91 -1.73 -7.03 35.36
N LYS A 92 -1.98 -5.74 35.11
CA LYS A 92 -3.32 -5.12 35.22
C LYS A 92 -3.71 -4.48 33.90
N GLY A 93 -4.95 -4.75 33.46
CA GLY A 93 -5.50 -4.16 32.24
C GLY A 93 -6.79 -4.83 31.78
N ASP A 94 -7.17 -4.63 30.52
CA ASP A 94 -8.46 -5.11 30.02
C ASP A 94 -8.40 -6.54 29.48
N ILE A 95 -7.31 -6.91 28.79
CA ILE A 95 -7.07 -8.26 28.28
C ILE A 95 -5.61 -8.64 28.50
N LEU A 96 -5.36 -9.80 29.11
CA LEU A 96 -4.08 -10.49 29.05
C LEU A 96 -4.15 -11.57 27.96
N ALA A 97 -3.45 -11.39 26.85
CA ALA A 97 -3.36 -12.35 25.76
C ALA A 97 -2.13 -13.25 25.90
N VAL A 98 -2.35 -14.56 25.87
CA VAL A 98 -1.34 -15.60 26.00
C VAL A 98 -1.27 -16.39 24.69
N GLY A 99 -0.14 -16.28 23.99
CA GLY A 99 0.14 -17.12 22.83
C GLY A 99 0.58 -18.50 23.28
N VAL A 100 -0.09 -19.54 22.79
CA VAL A 100 0.12 -20.94 23.21
C VAL A 100 0.33 -21.84 22.00
N THR A 101 1.36 -22.69 22.05
CA THR A 101 1.52 -23.79 21.09
C THR A 101 0.70 -25.00 21.51
N GLU A 102 0.53 -25.97 20.61
CA GLU A 102 -0.10 -27.26 20.95
C GLU A 102 0.66 -27.98 22.08
N LYS A 103 1.99 -27.82 22.15
CA LYS A 103 2.81 -28.34 23.24
C LYS A 103 2.57 -27.61 24.56
N ASP A 104 2.30 -26.30 24.53
CA ASP A 104 2.02 -25.55 25.76
C ASP A 104 0.69 -25.96 26.39
N MET A 105 -0.21 -26.53 25.59
CA MET A 105 -1.54 -26.96 25.99
C MET A 105 -1.58 -28.38 26.57
N THR A 106 -0.43 -29.05 26.76
CA THR A 106 -0.40 -30.37 27.39
C THR A 106 -0.92 -30.31 28.83
N LYS A 107 -1.65 -31.35 29.21
CA LYS A 107 -2.27 -31.49 30.52
C LYS A 107 -1.83 -32.80 31.16
N ASP A 108 -1.68 -32.79 32.48
CA ASP A 108 -1.43 -33.99 33.27
C ASP A 108 -2.68 -34.88 33.36
N ASP A 109 -2.54 -36.06 33.98
CA ASP A 109 -3.65 -37.00 34.20
C ASP A 109 -4.81 -36.40 35.02
N SER A 110 -4.55 -35.32 35.76
CA SER A 110 -5.57 -34.57 36.53
C SER A 110 -6.22 -33.44 35.71
N LYS A 111 -6.01 -33.41 34.38
CA LYS A 111 -6.49 -32.40 33.43
C LYS A 111 -5.99 -30.98 33.73
N ARG A 112 -4.88 -30.83 34.45
CA ARG A 112 -4.27 -29.52 34.74
C ARG A 112 -3.14 -29.24 33.75
N PHE A 113 -2.92 -27.96 33.42
CA PHE A 113 -1.82 -27.59 32.53
C PHE A 113 -0.45 -27.96 33.10
N GLU A 114 0.42 -28.49 32.24
CA GLU A 114 1.82 -28.75 32.58
C GLU A 114 2.69 -27.50 32.44
N ASN A 115 2.35 -26.62 31.48
CA ASN A 115 3.04 -25.35 31.27
C ASN A 115 2.99 -24.48 32.55
N SER A 116 4.15 -24.00 33.00
CA SER A 116 4.28 -23.30 34.28
C SER A 116 3.47 -22.00 34.35
N LEU A 117 3.40 -21.23 33.25
CA LEU A 117 2.61 -20.01 33.18
C LEU A 117 1.12 -20.31 33.22
N LEU A 118 0.65 -21.22 32.35
CA LEU A 118 -0.77 -21.59 32.29
C LEU A 118 -1.24 -22.20 33.61
N LYS A 119 -0.43 -23.07 34.23
CA LYS A 119 -0.70 -23.65 35.55
C LYS A 119 -0.84 -22.59 36.63
N LYS A 120 0.04 -21.58 36.63
CA LYS A 120 -0.01 -20.45 37.58
C LYS A 120 -1.27 -19.60 37.39
N LEU A 121 -1.65 -19.31 36.15
CA LEU A 121 -2.85 -18.54 35.83
C LEU A 121 -4.12 -19.32 36.19
N ASP A 122 -4.20 -20.60 35.81
CA ASP A 122 -5.36 -21.46 36.10
C ASP A 122 -5.55 -21.69 37.60
N ALA A 123 -4.47 -21.82 38.38
CA ALA A 123 -4.55 -21.91 39.84
C ALA A 123 -5.17 -20.66 40.49
N LYS A 124 -4.85 -19.45 40.00
CA LYS A 124 -5.48 -18.21 40.45
C LYS A 124 -6.95 -18.10 40.04
N LEU A 125 -7.35 -18.84 39.01
CA LEU A 125 -8.71 -18.88 38.47
C LEU A 125 -9.51 -20.10 38.96
N GLY A 126 -8.99 -20.88 39.91
CA GLY A 126 -9.70 -22.03 40.46
C GLY A 126 -9.92 -23.19 39.48
N GLY A 127 -9.14 -23.29 38.40
CA GLY A 127 -9.28 -24.34 37.38
C GLY A 127 -10.18 -23.98 36.19
N HIS A 128 -10.81 -22.81 36.19
CA HIS A 128 -11.75 -22.43 35.13
C HIS A 128 -11.11 -22.25 33.75
N LEU A 129 -9.81 -21.93 33.68
CA LEU A 129 -9.14 -21.76 32.38
C LEU A 129 -8.93 -23.12 31.71
N SER A 130 -8.56 -24.16 32.48
CA SER A 130 -8.39 -25.52 31.96
C SER A 130 -9.72 -26.20 31.63
N GLU A 131 -10.76 -25.94 32.43
CA GLU A 131 -12.14 -26.38 32.18
C GLU A 131 -12.67 -25.81 30.85
N ALA A 132 -12.73 -24.49 30.72
CA ALA A 132 -13.23 -23.83 29.51
C ALA A 132 -12.43 -24.20 28.25
N SER A 133 -11.09 -24.33 28.37
CA SER A 133 -10.28 -24.79 27.23
C SER A 133 -10.65 -26.21 26.77
N SER A 134 -11.12 -27.07 27.68
CA SER A 134 -11.57 -28.42 27.32
C SER A 134 -12.96 -28.42 26.71
N GLU A 135 -13.87 -27.59 27.24
CA GLU A 135 -15.26 -27.46 26.74
C GLU A 135 -15.30 -26.87 25.33
N GLU A 136 -14.44 -25.90 25.03
CA GLU A 136 -14.36 -25.24 23.72
C GLU A 136 -13.41 -25.95 22.74
N ASP A 137 -12.89 -27.14 23.09
CA ASP A 137 -11.90 -27.91 22.30
C ASP A 137 -10.68 -27.06 21.87
N PHE A 138 -10.23 -26.20 22.79
CA PHE A 138 -9.08 -25.33 22.57
C PHE A 138 -7.79 -26.10 22.87
N THR A 139 -7.04 -26.45 21.81
CA THR A 139 -5.82 -27.25 21.89
C THR A 139 -4.58 -26.48 21.42
N GLY A 140 -4.69 -25.18 21.18
CA GLY A 140 -3.57 -24.34 20.72
C GLY A 140 -3.29 -24.40 19.22
N LYS A 141 -4.21 -24.95 18.40
CA LYS A 141 -4.08 -24.99 16.93
C LYS A 141 -4.17 -23.59 16.32
N PRO A 142 -3.56 -23.35 15.14
CA PRO A 142 -3.65 -22.05 14.47
C PRO A 142 -5.11 -21.65 14.21
N GLY A 143 -5.46 -20.40 14.53
CA GLY A 143 -6.80 -19.86 14.35
C GLY A 143 -7.77 -20.14 15.51
N GLN A 144 -7.39 -20.96 16.49
CA GLN A 144 -8.17 -21.09 17.73
C GLN A 144 -7.91 -19.89 18.64
N SER A 145 -8.98 -19.39 19.28
CA SER A 145 -8.90 -18.38 20.33
C SER A 145 -9.96 -18.62 21.39
N LEU A 146 -9.59 -18.53 22.66
CA LEU A 146 -10.48 -18.60 23.81
C LEU A 146 -10.35 -17.31 24.61
N VAL A 147 -11.44 -16.58 24.85
CA VAL A 147 -11.41 -15.32 25.63
C VAL A 147 -12.37 -15.40 26.80
N LEU A 148 -11.81 -15.47 28.01
CA LEU A 148 -12.58 -15.60 29.26
C LEU A 148 -12.62 -14.29 30.03
N ARG A 149 -13.80 -13.93 30.54
CA ARG A 149 -14.00 -12.81 31.47
C ARG A 149 -13.72 -13.29 32.89
N LEU A 150 -12.85 -12.57 33.60
CA LEU A 150 -12.35 -13.00 34.92
C LEU A 150 -12.91 -12.16 36.08
N PRO A 151 -13.50 -12.76 37.12
CA PRO A 151 -13.68 -12.08 38.39
C PRO A 151 -12.35 -12.08 39.17
N GLY A 152 -11.81 -10.90 39.52
CA GLY A 152 -10.76 -10.78 40.55
C GLY A 152 -9.29 -10.95 40.13
N LEU A 153 -8.96 -11.26 38.88
CA LEU A 153 -7.59 -11.07 38.38
C LEU A 153 -7.35 -9.57 38.10
N GLY A 154 -6.09 -9.10 38.18
CA GLY A 154 -5.73 -7.73 37.82
C GLY A 154 -6.15 -7.36 36.38
N SER A 155 -6.26 -8.35 35.50
CA SER A 155 -6.86 -8.23 34.17
C SER A 155 -8.36 -8.56 34.16
N LYS A 156 -9.14 -7.81 33.36
CA LYS A 156 -10.58 -8.11 33.20
C LYS A 156 -10.82 -9.38 32.39
N ARG A 157 -9.92 -9.74 31.48
CA ARG A 157 -10.02 -10.92 30.62
C ARG A 157 -8.67 -11.60 30.45
N ILE A 158 -8.71 -12.90 30.18
CA ILE A 158 -7.58 -13.66 29.64
C ILE A 158 -7.98 -14.21 28.28
N GLY A 159 -7.09 -14.08 27.30
CA GLY A 159 -7.25 -14.65 25.96
C GLY A 159 -6.16 -15.67 25.70
N LEU A 160 -6.50 -16.92 25.39
CA LEU A 160 -5.56 -17.89 24.83
C LEU A 160 -5.67 -17.84 23.30
N ILE A 161 -4.54 -17.77 22.60
CA ILE A 161 -4.51 -17.74 21.14
C ILE A 161 -3.53 -18.80 20.64
N GLY A 162 -4.05 -19.70 19.79
CA GLY A 162 -3.31 -20.85 19.28
C GLY A 162 -2.28 -20.47 18.23
N LEU A 163 -1.04 -20.89 18.46
CA LEU A 163 0.13 -20.67 17.60
C LEU A 163 0.49 -21.92 16.77
N GLY A 164 -0.21 -23.04 16.99
CA GLY A 164 0.03 -24.34 16.37
C GLY A 164 1.20 -25.11 16.97
N GLN A 165 1.75 -26.05 16.20
CA GLN A 165 2.78 -26.99 16.68
C GLN A 165 4.11 -26.33 17.01
N SER A 166 4.56 -25.38 16.18
CA SER A 166 5.84 -24.71 16.34
C SER A 166 5.81 -23.34 15.66
N ALA A 167 5.71 -22.28 16.47
CA ALA A 167 5.80 -20.91 15.97
C ALA A 167 7.28 -20.48 15.89
N THR A 168 7.89 -20.71 14.73
CA THR A 168 9.30 -20.37 14.48
C THR A 168 9.49 -19.16 13.58
N ASN A 169 8.44 -18.73 12.86
CA ASN A 169 8.52 -17.63 11.91
C ASN A 169 7.81 -16.37 12.43
N THR A 170 8.25 -15.22 11.93
CA THR A 170 7.66 -13.91 12.27
C THR A 170 6.21 -13.76 11.79
N TYR A 171 5.78 -14.56 10.81
CA TYR A 171 4.41 -14.54 10.30
C TYR A 171 3.40 -15.04 11.33
N ALA A 172 3.69 -16.15 12.03
CA ALA A 172 2.84 -16.68 13.09
C ALA A 172 2.63 -15.64 14.21
N PHE A 173 3.69 -14.91 14.57
CA PHE A 173 3.62 -13.86 15.59
C PHE A 173 2.90 -12.58 15.13
N ARG A 174 2.94 -12.26 13.83
CA ARG A 174 2.08 -11.20 13.27
C ARG A 174 0.61 -11.59 13.35
N ASN A 175 0.25 -12.81 12.94
CA ASN A 175 -1.13 -13.29 13.05
C ASN A 175 -1.61 -13.33 14.50
N PHE A 176 -0.73 -13.68 15.44
CA PHE A 176 -1.01 -13.58 16.87
C PHE A 176 -1.35 -12.14 17.27
N GLY A 177 -0.54 -11.15 16.89
CA GLY A 177 -0.84 -9.74 17.11
C GLY A 177 -2.17 -9.30 16.49
N GLU A 178 -2.49 -9.75 15.28
CA GLU A 178 -3.77 -9.45 14.61
C GLU A 178 -4.97 -10.04 15.37
N ALA A 179 -4.86 -11.28 15.83
CA ALA A 179 -5.88 -11.93 16.65
C ALA A 179 -6.10 -11.20 17.98
N ILE A 180 -5.02 -10.67 18.58
CA ILE A 180 -5.10 -9.83 19.78
C ILE A 180 -5.86 -8.54 19.49
N ALA A 181 -5.57 -7.87 18.38
CA ALA A 181 -6.28 -6.66 17.98
C ALA A 181 -7.79 -6.93 17.76
N ALA A 182 -8.14 -8.07 17.15
CA ALA A 182 -9.53 -8.48 16.97
C ALA A 182 -10.24 -8.75 18.31
N ALA A 183 -9.57 -9.44 19.24
CA ALA A 183 -10.09 -9.67 20.59
C ALA A 183 -10.27 -8.35 21.37
N ALA A 184 -9.30 -7.45 21.27
CA ALA A 184 -9.35 -6.12 21.89
C ALA A 184 -10.51 -5.29 21.35
N LYS A 185 -10.72 -5.29 20.03
CA LYS A 185 -11.84 -4.61 19.38
C LYS A 185 -13.19 -5.14 19.86
N THR A 186 -13.35 -6.46 19.89
CA THR A 186 -14.60 -7.12 20.33
C THR A 186 -14.92 -6.80 21.78
N ALA A 187 -13.90 -6.80 22.65
CA ALA A 187 -14.05 -6.52 24.07
C ALA A 187 -14.04 -5.02 24.44
N GLN A 188 -13.85 -4.12 23.46
CA GLN A 188 -13.63 -2.68 23.68
C GLN A 188 -12.49 -2.40 24.68
N ALA A 189 -11.40 -3.16 24.57
CA ALA A 189 -10.25 -3.07 25.45
C ALA A 189 -9.38 -1.84 25.13
N CYS A 190 -8.96 -1.12 26.17
CA CYS A 190 -8.03 0.01 26.06
C CYS A 190 -6.58 -0.43 26.28
N ASN A 191 -6.35 -1.37 27.19
CA ASN A 191 -5.01 -1.78 27.62
C ASN A 191 -4.87 -3.30 27.53
N VAL A 192 -3.88 -3.76 26.76
CA VAL A 192 -3.66 -5.18 26.50
C VAL A 192 -2.25 -5.59 26.90
N GLY A 193 -2.13 -6.71 27.61
CA GLY A 193 -0.87 -7.35 27.94
C GLY A 193 -0.69 -8.56 27.04
N ILE A 194 0.51 -8.77 26.50
CA ILE A 194 0.81 -9.87 25.60
C ILE A 194 1.96 -10.67 26.16
N VAL A 195 1.80 -11.99 26.21
CA VAL A 195 2.84 -12.92 26.66
C VAL A 195 2.77 -14.21 25.84
N LEU A 196 3.88 -14.95 25.80
CA LEU A 196 3.91 -16.32 25.29
C LEU A 196 3.95 -17.30 26.46
N ALA A 197 3.16 -18.38 26.41
CA ALA A 197 3.17 -19.42 27.44
C ALA A 197 4.54 -20.08 27.57
N SER A 198 5.25 -20.23 26.47
CA SER A 198 6.66 -20.59 26.46
C SER A 198 7.43 -19.64 25.55
N THR A 199 8.28 -18.81 26.14
CA THR A 199 9.46 -18.35 25.43
C THR A 199 10.42 -19.52 25.45
N GLY A 200 10.48 -20.34 24.40
CA GLY A 200 11.49 -21.41 24.33
C GLY A 200 12.90 -20.86 24.63
N SER A 201 13.89 -21.73 24.86
CA SER A 201 15.31 -21.36 25.03
C SER A 201 15.90 -20.78 23.74
N THR A 202 15.37 -19.64 23.34
CA THR A 202 15.57 -18.96 22.06
C THR A 202 16.56 -17.84 22.30
N ALA A 203 17.48 -17.67 21.34
CA ALA A 203 18.48 -16.60 21.38
C ALA A 203 17.79 -15.22 21.53
N ASN A 204 18.45 -14.27 22.17
CA ASN A 204 17.91 -12.92 22.41
C ASN A 204 17.39 -12.25 21.11
N GLU A 205 18.09 -12.43 19.99
CA GLU A 205 17.67 -11.89 18.69
C GLU A 205 16.31 -12.44 18.23
N SER A 206 16.01 -13.71 18.52
CA SER A 206 14.71 -14.33 18.20
C SER A 206 13.58 -13.69 19.03
N LYS A 207 13.84 -13.36 20.31
CA LYS A 207 12.87 -12.65 21.17
C LYS A 207 12.57 -11.25 20.64
N LEU A 208 13.59 -10.49 20.23
CA LEU A 208 13.43 -9.15 19.68
C LEU A 208 12.59 -9.15 18.39
N ASN A 209 12.90 -10.06 17.46
CA ASN A 209 12.16 -10.18 16.21
C ASN A 209 10.71 -10.65 16.45
N THR A 210 10.49 -11.51 17.44
CA THR A 210 9.16 -11.96 17.85
C THR A 210 8.33 -10.80 18.42
N ALA A 211 8.86 -10.04 19.38
CA ALA A 211 8.17 -8.90 19.95
C ALA A 211 7.82 -7.84 18.89
N SER A 212 8.76 -7.54 17.97
CA SER A 212 8.56 -6.65 16.83
C SER A 212 7.45 -7.15 15.87
N ALA A 213 7.38 -8.47 15.63
CA ALA A 213 6.34 -9.09 14.81
C ALA A 213 4.96 -9.01 15.47
N ILE A 214 4.86 -9.28 16.77
CA ILE A 214 3.62 -9.13 17.57
C ILE A 214 3.13 -7.67 17.53
N ALA A 215 4.04 -6.72 17.78
CA ALA A 215 3.74 -5.29 17.71
C ALA A 215 3.19 -4.90 16.34
N SER A 216 3.86 -5.34 15.25
CA SER A 216 3.41 -5.11 13.88
C SER A 216 2.00 -5.66 13.65
N GLY A 217 1.75 -6.92 14.00
CA GLY A 217 0.44 -7.56 13.84
C GLY A 217 -0.65 -6.83 14.62
N THR A 218 -0.35 -6.40 15.85
CA THR A 218 -1.31 -5.70 16.70
C THR A 218 -1.69 -4.32 16.12
N VAL A 219 -0.70 -3.55 15.64
CA VAL A 219 -0.96 -2.25 14.98
C VAL A 219 -1.78 -2.45 13.71
N LEU A 220 -1.35 -3.38 12.84
CA LEU A 220 -2.00 -3.63 11.55
C LEU A 220 -3.41 -4.20 11.70
N GLY A 221 -3.65 -5.06 12.69
CA GLY A 221 -4.96 -5.64 12.98
C GLY A 221 -5.92 -4.65 13.67
N THR A 222 -5.39 -3.61 14.32
CA THR A 222 -6.21 -2.54 14.90
C THR A 222 -6.71 -1.55 13.85
N TYR A 223 -5.97 -1.41 12.75
CA TYR A 223 -6.33 -0.48 11.68
C TYR A 223 -7.61 -0.91 10.96
N GLU A 224 -8.60 -0.02 10.96
CA GLU A 224 -9.78 -0.12 10.11
C GLU A 224 -9.93 1.18 9.32
N ASP A 225 -10.05 1.05 7.99
CA ASP A 225 -10.29 2.20 7.12
C ASP A 225 -11.77 2.57 7.14
N THR A 226 -12.06 3.74 7.71
CA THR A 226 -13.44 4.23 7.82
C THR A 226 -13.64 5.56 7.10
N ARG A 227 -12.68 5.98 6.25
CA ARG A 227 -12.66 7.33 5.62
C ARG A 227 -13.88 7.55 4.73
N TYR A 228 -14.46 6.48 4.22
CA TYR A 228 -15.60 6.49 3.30
C TYR A 228 -16.86 5.88 3.92
N LYS A 229 -16.91 5.71 5.24
CA LYS A 229 -18.10 5.23 5.98
C LYS A 229 -18.79 6.40 6.68
N SER A 230 -20.12 6.43 6.66
CA SER A 230 -20.92 7.44 7.37
C SER A 230 -21.08 7.14 8.87
N ASP A 231 -21.07 5.87 9.25
CA ASP A 231 -21.08 5.40 10.64
C ASP A 231 -19.85 4.52 10.87
N SER A 232 -19.04 4.89 11.85
CA SER A 232 -17.88 4.12 12.27
C SER A 232 -17.54 4.32 13.74
N LYS A 233 -17.05 3.26 14.37
CA LYS A 233 -16.54 3.31 15.74
C LYS A 233 -15.03 3.42 15.71
N LYS A 234 -14.48 4.37 16.47
CA LYS A 234 -13.04 4.51 16.61
C LYS A 234 -12.46 3.31 17.38
N PRO A 235 -11.26 2.81 17.00
CA PRO A 235 -10.56 1.84 17.80
C PRO A 235 -10.32 2.38 19.22
N VAL A 236 -10.56 1.53 20.22
CA VAL A 236 -10.45 1.91 21.64
C VAL A 236 -9.09 1.53 22.23
N LEU A 237 -8.32 0.66 21.56
CA LEU A 237 -7.00 0.22 22.00
C LEU A 237 -6.02 1.39 22.07
N LYS A 238 -5.43 1.61 23.25
CA LYS A 238 -4.50 2.72 23.55
C LYS A 238 -3.11 2.24 23.90
N SER A 239 -2.98 1.10 24.57
CA SER A 239 -1.69 0.59 25.03
C SER A 239 -1.57 -0.92 24.90
N VAL A 240 -0.34 -1.36 24.60
CA VAL A 240 0.06 -2.75 24.49
C VAL A 240 1.36 -2.95 25.27
N ASP A 241 1.32 -3.82 26.28
CA ASP A 241 2.48 -4.23 27.05
C ASP A 241 2.94 -5.61 26.59
N ILE A 242 4.16 -5.73 26.08
CA ILE A 242 4.79 -7.00 25.70
C ILE A 242 5.60 -7.51 26.89
N LEU A 243 5.21 -8.67 27.44
CA LEU A 243 5.71 -9.18 28.72
C LEU A 243 6.69 -10.35 28.53
N GLY A 244 7.81 -10.35 29.25
CA GLY A 244 8.76 -11.47 29.29
C GLY A 244 9.68 -11.61 28.07
N PHE A 245 9.83 -10.53 27.29
CA PHE A 245 10.70 -10.48 26.11
C PHE A 245 12.03 -9.74 26.37
N GLY A 246 12.32 -9.39 27.62
CA GLY A 246 13.38 -8.47 28.00
C GLY A 246 12.91 -7.02 28.02
N THR A 247 13.81 -6.14 28.47
CA THR A 247 13.66 -4.68 28.43
C THR A 247 14.96 -4.05 27.94
N GLY A 248 14.88 -2.84 27.41
CA GLY A 248 16.06 -2.01 27.14
C GLY A 248 16.13 -1.46 25.72
N PRO A 249 17.19 -0.69 25.40
CA PRO A 249 17.23 0.14 24.20
C PRO A 249 17.12 -0.64 22.87
N GLU A 250 17.63 -1.87 22.81
CA GLU A 250 17.59 -2.67 21.60
C GLU A 250 16.17 -3.13 21.24
N LEU A 251 15.40 -3.55 22.26
CA LEU A 251 14.00 -3.93 22.09
C LEU A 251 13.14 -2.72 21.77
N GLU A 252 13.31 -1.61 22.48
CA GLU A 252 12.60 -0.35 22.17
C GLU A 252 12.87 0.11 20.74
N LYS A 253 14.12 0.01 20.25
CA LYS A 253 14.46 0.30 18.85
C LYS A 253 13.76 -0.65 17.86
N LYS A 254 13.63 -1.94 18.19
CA LYS A 254 12.94 -2.94 17.35
C LYS A 254 11.41 -2.78 17.35
N LEU A 255 10.83 -2.36 18.48
CA LEU A 255 9.42 -2.00 18.57
C LEU A 255 9.13 -0.71 17.79
N LYS A 256 9.98 0.30 17.95
CA LYS A 256 9.86 1.53 17.17
C LYS A 256 9.97 1.30 15.66
N TYR A 257 10.90 0.45 15.25
CA TYR A 257 11.00 0.00 13.85
C TYR A 257 9.71 -0.69 13.37
N ALA A 258 9.09 -1.54 14.20
CA ALA A 258 7.82 -2.18 13.88
C ALA A 258 6.69 -1.17 13.68
N GLU A 259 6.61 -0.15 14.55
CA GLU A 259 5.62 0.92 14.45
C GLU A 259 5.80 1.73 13.16
N ASP A 260 7.03 2.14 12.85
CA ASP A 260 7.35 2.93 11.66
C ASP A 260 6.95 2.18 10.39
N VAL A 261 7.37 0.92 10.28
CA VAL A 261 7.02 0.04 9.16
C VAL A 261 5.50 -0.21 9.10
N SER A 262 4.84 -0.42 10.22
CA SER A 262 3.38 -0.62 10.24
C SER A 262 2.62 0.64 9.81
N SER A 263 3.09 1.82 10.21
CA SER A 263 2.52 3.11 9.79
C SER A 263 2.65 3.37 8.29
N ALA A 264 3.72 2.83 7.69
CA ALA A 264 3.96 2.85 6.25
C ALA A 264 3.07 1.84 5.49
N ILE A 265 2.89 0.64 6.05
CA ILE A 265 1.96 -0.36 5.48
C ILE A 265 0.52 0.16 5.52
N ILE A 266 0.10 0.77 6.64
CA ILE A 266 -1.22 1.41 6.77
C ILE A 266 -1.40 2.49 5.70
N PHE A 267 -0.41 3.35 5.51
CA PHE A 267 -0.44 4.36 4.45
C PHE A 267 -0.60 3.72 3.06
N GLY A 268 0.13 2.64 2.76
CA GLY A 268 -0.07 1.89 1.51
C GLY A 268 -1.50 1.36 1.36
N LYS A 269 -2.09 0.81 2.44
CA LYS A 269 -3.50 0.39 2.47
C LYS A 269 -4.44 1.57 2.24
N GLU A 270 -4.16 2.74 2.83
CA GLU A 270 -4.96 3.96 2.66
C GLU A 270 -4.97 4.43 1.20
N LEU A 271 -3.83 4.39 0.52
CA LEU A 271 -3.78 4.71 -0.90
C LEU A 271 -4.64 3.70 -1.69
N VAL A 272 -4.38 2.40 -1.59
CA VAL A 272 -5.11 1.35 -2.35
C VAL A 272 -6.61 1.32 -2.06
N ASN A 273 -7.02 1.58 -0.81
CA ASN A 273 -8.42 1.60 -0.43
C ASN A 273 -9.18 2.80 -1.00
N SER A 274 -8.48 3.90 -1.24
CA SER A 274 -9.09 5.13 -1.75
C SER A 274 -9.62 4.90 -3.18
N PRO A 275 -10.86 5.28 -3.47
CA PRO A 275 -11.41 5.12 -4.82
C PRO A 275 -10.73 6.11 -5.77
N ALA A 276 -10.68 5.76 -7.06
CA ALA A 276 -9.96 6.51 -8.08
C ALA A 276 -10.46 7.95 -8.29
N ASN A 277 -11.74 8.23 -7.98
CA ASN A 277 -12.26 9.60 -8.00
C ASN A 277 -11.64 10.50 -6.91
N VAL A 278 -11.10 9.90 -5.84
CA VAL A 278 -10.41 10.60 -4.74
C VAL A 278 -8.89 10.53 -4.95
N LEU A 279 -8.34 9.34 -5.17
CA LEU A 279 -6.91 9.14 -5.38
C LEU A 279 -6.55 9.17 -6.87
N THR A 280 -6.57 10.36 -7.46
CA THR A 280 -6.11 10.60 -8.84
C THR A 280 -4.58 10.64 -8.92
N PRO A 281 -3.97 10.66 -10.14
CA PRO A 281 -2.51 10.77 -10.27
C PRO A 281 -1.93 12.02 -9.60
N ALA A 282 -2.66 13.14 -9.63
CA ALA A 282 -2.27 14.37 -8.95
C ALA A 282 -2.24 14.18 -7.42
N VAL A 283 -3.29 13.57 -6.85
CA VAL A 283 -3.35 13.32 -5.40
C VAL A 283 -2.28 12.33 -4.97
N LEU A 284 -1.98 11.32 -5.78
CA LEU A 284 -0.85 10.41 -5.51
C LEU A 284 0.50 11.16 -5.46
N ALA A 285 0.70 12.13 -6.36
CA ALA A 285 1.89 12.99 -6.37
C ALA A 285 1.93 13.96 -5.16
N GLU A 286 0.77 14.47 -4.72
CA GLU A 286 0.64 15.26 -3.50
C GLU A 286 1.02 14.45 -2.25
N GLU A 287 0.54 13.20 -2.13
CA GLU A 287 0.91 12.30 -1.03
C GLU A 287 2.42 12.00 -1.03
N ALA A 288 3.03 11.81 -2.20
CA ALA A 288 4.48 11.67 -2.32
C ALA A 288 5.23 12.94 -1.87
N THR A 289 4.73 14.11 -2.26
CA THR A 289 5.29 15.41 -1.86
C THR A 289 5.17 15.62 -0.35
N LYS A 290 4.07 15.18 0.26
CA LYS A 290 3.84 15.23 1.71
C LYS A 290 4.81 14.32 2.47
N ILE A 291 5.13 13.13 1.95
CA ILE A 291 6.16 12.26 2.52
C ILE A 291 7.51 12.98 2.55
N ALA A 292 7.94 13.54 1.41
CA ALA A 292 9.21 14.26 1.34
C ALA A 292 9.22 15.50 2.25
N SER A 293 8.12 16.26 2.31
CA SER A 293 8.00 17.43 3.19
C SER A 293 8.09 17.06 4.67
N THR A 294 7.53 15.91 5.06
CA THR A 294 7.57 15.42 6.46
C THR A 294 8.98 14.99 6.87
N HIS A 295 9.79 14.54 5.90
CA HIS A 295 11.12 14.01 6.11
C HIS A 295 12.16 14.78 5.28
N SER A 296 12.01 16.11 5.21
CA SER A 296 12.77 16.97 4.28
C SER A 296 14.27 17.01 4.56
N ASP A 297 14.70 16.51 5.72
CA ASP A 297 16.11 16.36 6.08
C ASP A 297 16.80 15.20 5.34
N VAL A 298 16.03 14.23 4.83
CA VAL A 298 16.56 13.01 4.18
C VAL A 298 15.86 12.67 2.86
N LEU A 299 14.69 13.23 2.57
CA LEU A 299 13.90 12.96 1.38
C LEU A 299 13.64 14.24 0.58
N SER A 300 13.81 14.12 -0.74
CA SER A 300 13.44 15.15 -1.72
C SER A 300 12.38 14.63 -2.68
N ALA A 301 11.56 15.52 -3.24
CA ALA A 301 10.54 15.18 -4.22
C ALA A 301 10.72 16.01 -5.50
N THR A 302 10.67 15.32 -6.64
CA THR A 302 10.58 15.89 -7.98
C THR A 302 9.33 15.33 -8.64
N ILE A 303 8.38 16.20 -8.97
CA ILE A 303 7.14 15.83 -9.66
C ILE A 303 7.21 16.40 -11.08
N LEU A 304 7.16 15.53 -12.09
CA LEU A 304 7.15 15.93 -13.49
C LEU A 304 5.73 15.88 -14.03
N ASN A 305 5.33 16.96 -14.71
CA ASN A 305 4.08 17.01 -15.44
C ASN A 305 4.21 16.39 -16.85
N ALA A 306 3.10 16.32 -17.58
CA ALA A 306 3.05 15.73 -18.92
C ALA A 306 4.05 16.36 -19.91
N GLU A 307 4.25 17.69 -19.89
CA GLU A 307 5.17 18.37 -20.81
C GLU A 307 6.63 18.04 -20.48
N GLN A 308 7.00 18.01 -19.19
CA GLN A 308 8.34 17.59 -18.78
C GLN A 308 8.61 16.12 -19.13
N CYS A 309 7.62 15.23 -18.98
CA CYS A 309 7.73 13.84 -19.44
C CYS A 309 7.90 13.75 -20.96
N LYS A 310 7.28 14.66 -21.72
CA LYS A 310 7.40 14.72 -23.18
C LYS A 310 8.79 15.21 -23.61
N GLU A 311 9.36 16.19 -22.91
CA GLU A 311 10.75 16.62 -23.09
C GLU A 311 11.74 15.47 -22.84
N LEU A 312 11.44 14.62 -21.86
CA LEU A 312 12.17 13.37 -21.57
C LEU A 312 11.81 12.21 -22.53
N LYS A 313 11.01 12.47 -23.56
CA LYS A 313 10.60 11.49 -24.59
C LYS A 313 9.88 10.26 -24.05
N MET A 314 9.14 10.38 -22.93
CA MET A 314 8.40 9.28 -22.31
C MET A 314 7.11 8.92 -23.08
N GLY A 315 7.23 8.59 -24.37
CA GLY A 315 6.08 8.38 -25.25
C GLY A 315 5.29 7.10 -24.95
N SER A 316 5.92 6.10 -24.32
CA SER A 316 5.25 4.87 -23.90
C SER A 316 4.29 5.15 -22.73
N TYR A 317 4.77 5.86 -21.71
CA TYR A 317 3.97 6.31 -20.58
C TYR A 317 2.88 7.32 -20.98
N LEU A 318 3.23 8.33 -21.78
CA LEU A 318 2.29 9.37 -22.21
C LEU A 318 1.21 8.82 -23.14
N GLY A 319 1.50 7.76 -23.92
CA GLY A 319 0.51 7.08 -24.73
C GLY A 319 -0.62 6.47 -23.90
N VAL A 320 -0.29 5.81 -22.78
CA VAL A 320 -1.28 5.27 -21.83
C VAL A 320 -2.12 6.38 -21.19
N ALA A 321 -1.48 7.46 -20.75
CA ALA A 321 -2.14 8.54 -20.03
C ALA A 321 -3.06 9.42 -20.89
N ALA A 322 -2.93 9.36 -22.23
CA ALA A 322 -3.55 10.29 -23.16
C ALA A 322 -5.09 10.34 -23.09
N ALA A 323 -5.73 9.27 -22.61
CA ALA A 323 -7.18 9.19 -22.55
C ALA A 323 -7.81 9.90 -21.34
N SER A 324 -7.06 10.06 -20.25
CA SER A 324 -7.63 10.51 -18.98
C SER A 324 -7.85 12.02 -18.92
N ALA A 325 -8.95 12.43 -18.28
CA ALA A 325 -9.17 13.82 -17.90
C ALA A 325 -8.33 14.23 -16.69
N ASN A 326 -7.81 13.29 -15.89
CA ASN A 326 -6.93 13.53 -14.76
C ASN A 326 -5.47 13.46 -15.25
N PRO A 327 -4.74 14.60 -15.30
CA PRO A 327 -3.42 14.63 -15.92
C PRO A 327 -2.40 13.69 -15.25
N PRO A 328 -1.51 13.07 -16.04
CA PRO A 328 -0.46 12.21 -15.51
C PRO A 328 0.57 13.00 -14.71
N HIS A 329 1.15 12.37 -13.69
CA HIS A 329 2.23 12.92 -12.88
C HIS A 329 3.31 11.86 -12.68
N PHE A 330 4.55 12.17 -13.07
CA PHE A 330 5.68 11.30 -12.81
C PHE A 330 6.33 11.70 -11.48
N ILE A 331 6.38 10.77 -10.54
CA ILE A 331 6.82 10.99 -9.17
C ILE A 331 8.22 10.40 -9.02
N HIS A 332 9.14 11.22 -8.52
CA HIS A 332 10.47 10.79 -8.11
C HIS A 332 10.76 11.31 -6.70
N LEU A 333 10.81 10.41 -5.72
CA LEU A 333 11.38 10.71 -4.40
C LEU A 333 12.80 10.18 -4.32
N CYS A 334 13.70 10.92 -3.67
CA CYS A 334 15.08 10.47 -3.45
C CYS A 334 15.43 10.58 -1.97
N TYR A 335 15.73 9.43 -1.35
CA TYR A 335 16.28 9.34 0.00
C TYR A 335 17.79 9.37 -0.04
N LYS A 336 18.39 10.21 0.81
CA LYS A 336 19.82 10.20 1.11
C LYS A 336 20.03 10.09 2.61
N PRO A 337 21.02 9.30 3.06
CA PRO A 337 21.29 9.18 4.48
C PRO A 337 21.81 10.53 5.02
N PRO A 338 21.47 10.88 6.27
CA PRO A 338 21.85 12.18 6.84
C PRO A 338 23.37 12.33 7.04
N SER A 339 24.11 11.22 7.05
CA SER A 339 25.57 11.21 7.18
C SER A 339 26.17 9.91 6.63
N GLY A 340 27.48 9.94 6.39
CA GLY A 340 28.26 8.79 5.95
C GLY A 340 28.27 8.58 4.43
N PRO A 341 29.18 7.72 3.92
CA PRO A 341 29.29 7.45 2.50
C PRO A 341 28.11 6.59 2.01
N ILE A 342 27.66 6.88 0.78
CA ILE A 342 26.70 6.03 0.07
C ILE A 342 27.47 4.82 -0.49
N LYS A 343 27.06 3.62 -0.08
CA LYS A 343 27.68 2.35 -0.51
C LYS A 343 26.87 1.63 -1.59
N ALA A 344 25.59 1.95 -1.72
CA ALA A 344 24.71 1.38 -2.74
C ALA A 344 23.66 2.42 -3.15
N LYS A 345 23.40 2.49 -4.45
CA LYS A 345 22.28 3.26 -5.03
C LYS A 345 21.20 2.31 -5.52
N LEU A 346 19.99 2.46 -4.99
CA LEU A 346 18.86 1.58 -5.26
C LEU A 346 17.73 2.36 -5.90
N ALA A 347 16.97 1.73 -6.79
CA ALA A 347 15.70 2.26 -7.29
C ALA A 347 14.56 1.27 -7.01
N LEU A 348 13.47 1.78 -6.45
CA LEU A 348 12.19 1.10 -6.28
C LEU A 348 11.17 1.72 -7.23
N VAL A 349 10.70 0.95 -8.19
CA VAL A 349 9.76 1.41 -9.22
C VAL A 349 8.41 0.75 -9.04
N GLY A 350 7.34 1.55 -8.91
CA GLY A 350 5.98 1.06 -8.66
C GLY A 350 5.05 1.38 -9.82
N LYS A 351 4.28 0.39 -10.30
CA LYS A 351 3.13 0.63 -11.19
C LYS A 351 2.15 1.60 -10.51
N GLY A 352 1.77 2.67 -11.20
CA GLY A 352 0.99 3.79 -10.67
C GLY A 352 -0.32 4.06 -11.41
N LEU A 353 -1.02 3.01 -11.86
CA LEU A 353 -2.32 3.16 -12.52
C LEU A 353 -3.39 3.37 -11.45
N THR A 354 -3.78 4.62 -11.23
CA THR A 354 -4.79 4.98 -10.21
C THR A 354 -6.19 4.47 -10.55
N PHE A 355 -6.44 4.21 -11.83
CA PHE A 355 -7.53 3.37 -12.33
C PHE A 355 -7.13 2.74 -13.65
N ASP A 356 -7.61 1.53 -13.89
CA ASP A 356 -7.40 0.80 -15.13
C ASP A 356 -8.72 0.25 -15.68
N SER A 357 -9.25 0.90 -16.72
CA SER A 357 -10.43 0.40 -17.46
C SER A 357 -10.09 -0.67 -18.49
N GLY A 358 -8.80 -0.87 -18.79
CA GLY A 358 -8.28 -1.59 -19.94
C GLY A 358 -8.16 -0.76 -21.23
N GLY A 359 -8.61 0.50 -21.21
CA GLY A 359 -8.65 1.33 -22.42
C GLY A 359 -9.63 0.78 -23.44
N TYR A 360 -9.35 0.89 -24.74
CA TYR A 360 -10.23 0.36 -25.79
C TYR A 360 -10.38 -1.16 -25.73
N ASN A 361 -9.37 -1.89 -25.25
CA ASN A 361 -9.50 -3.27 -24.78
C ASN A 361 -10.17 -3.31 -23.41
N ILE A 362 -11.39 -2.79 -23.33
CA ILE A 362 -12.11 -2.61 -22.08
C ILE A 362 -12.26 -3.93 -21.30
N LYS A 363 -11.97 -3.89 -20.01
CA LYS A 363 -12.15 -5.02 -19.08
C LYS A 363 -13.62 -5.43 -19.07
N THR A 364 -13.91 -6.54 -19.73
CA THR A 364 -15.26 -7.06 -19.92
C THR A 364 -15.30 -8.54 -19.61
N GLY A 365 -16.49 -9.02 -19.24
CA GLY A 365 -16.74 -10.42 -18.92
C GLY A 365 -16.57 -10.79 -17.44
N PRO A 366 -16.93 -12.03 -17.08
CA PRO A 366 -16.86 -12.52 -15.70
C PRO A 366 -15.42 -12.52 -15.18
N GLY A 367 -15.20 -12.00 -13.96
CA GLY A 367 -13.90 -12.01 -13.31
C GLY A 367 -12.89 -10.99 -13.85
N CYS A 368 -13.32 -9.97 -14.60
CA CYS A 368 -12.44 -8.89 -15.04
C CYS A 368 -12.11 -7.86 -13.93
N PHE A 369 -12.87 -7.85 -12.84
CA PHE A 369 -12.65 -7.03 -11.63
C PHE A 369 -12.50 -5.52 -11.90
N ILE A 370 -13.13 -4.98 -12.96
CA ILE A 370 -13.03 -3.56 -13.33
C ILE A 370 -13.40 -2.63 -12.15
N GLU A 371 -14.35 -3.03 -11.30
CA GLU A 371 -14.78 -2.32 -10.11
C GLU A 371 -13.72 -2.25 -9.00
N LEU A 372 -12.74 -3.17 -9.02
CA LEU A 372 -11.64 -3.20 -8.07
C LEU A 372 -10.40 -2.47 -8.58
N MET A 373 -10.32 -2.09 -9.87
CA MET A 373 -9.11 -1.55 -10.53
C MET A 373 -8.53 -0.26 -9.94
N LYS A 374 -9.17 0.33 -8.93
CA LYS A 374 -8.51 1.31 -8.03
C LYS A 374 -7.24 0.74 -7.37
N PHE A 375 -7.16 -0.58 -7.19
CA PHE A 375 -5.98 -1.23 -6.64
C PHE A 375 -4.79 -1.28 -7.60
N ASP A 376 -4.93 -0.99 -8.90
CA ASP A 376 -3.85 -1.19 -9.89
C ASP A 376 -2.65 -0.22 -9.74
N MET A 377 -2.70 0.62 -8.70
CA MET A 377 -1.61 1.42 -8.18
C MET A 377 -0.91 0.82 -6.94
N GLY A 378 -1.24 -0.40 -6.49
CA GLY A 378 -0.67 -0.95 -5.25
C GLY A 378 0.84 -1.24 -5.31
N GLY A 379 1.43 -1.32 -6.51
CA GLY A 379 2.87 -1.25 -6.70
C GLY A 379 3.44 0.09 -6.22
N SER A 380 2.87 1.21 -6.70
CA SER A 380 3.21 2.55 -6.23
C SER A 380 2.90 2.77 -4.74
N ALA A 381 1.80 2.19 -4.22
CA ALA A 381 1.47 2.27 -2.79
C ALA A 381 2.55 1.63 -1.92
N ALA A 382 3.09 0.47 -2.35
CA ALA A 382 4.18 -0.20 -1.67
C ALA A 382 5.48 0.61 -1.74
N VAL A 383 5.78 1.22 -2.89
CA VAL A 383 6.97 2.07 -3.09
C VAL A 383 6.91 3.35 -2.24
N LEU A 384 5.78 4.05 -2.23
CA LEU A 384 5.60 5.25 -1.39
C LEU A 384 5.50 4.89 0.11
N GLY A 385 4.91 3.75 0.45
CA GLY A 385 4.99 3.19 1.80
C GLY A 385 6.43 2.92 2.23
N ALA A 386 7.24 2.31 1.37
CA ALA A 386 8.67 2.11 1.63
C ALA A 386 9.41 3.45 1.81
N ALA A 387 9.10 4.47 1.01
CA ALA A 387 9.65 5.81 1.17
C ALA A 387 9.32 6.40 2.54
N LYS A 388 8.06 6.28 2.98
CA LYS A 388 7.61 6.70 4.32
C LYS A 388 8.38 5.98 5.43
N ALA A 389 8.50 4.65 5.37
CA ALA A 389 9.25 3.88 6.36
C ALA A 389 10.74 4.26 6.37
N ILE A 390 11.37 4.41 5.21
CA ILE A 390 12.79 4.75 5.09
C ILE A 390 13.07 6.17 5.60
N GLY A 391 12.17 7.13 5.34
CA GLY A 391 12.26 8.49 5.90
C GLY A 391 12.21 8.53 7.43
N GLN A 392 11.50 7.58 8.07
CA GLN A 392 11.45 7.42 9.51
C GLN A 392 12.69 6.68 10.06
N VAL A 393 13.04 5.54 9.47
CA VAL A 393 14.11 4.64 9.94
C VAL A 393 15.51 5.21 9.67
N LYS A 394 15.67 5.99 8.60
CA LYS A 394 16.93 6.64 8.18
C LYS A 394 18.13 5.67 8.11
N PRO A 395 18.05 4.59 7.31
CA PRO A 395 19.13 3.62 7.18
C PRO A 395 20.41 4.27 6.59
N PRO A 396 21.60 4.01 7.16
CA PRO A 396 22.85 4.55 6.65
C PRO A 396 23.32 3.76 5.41
N GLY A 397 24.20 4.38 4.61
CA GLY A 397 24.94 3.70 3.55
C GLY A 397 24.17 3.43 2.26
N VAL A 398 22.92 3.85 2.14
CA VAL A 398 22.07 3.64 0.95
C VAL A 398 21.44 4.94 0.47
N GLU A 399 21.46 5.18 -0.84
CA GLU A 399 20.63 6.18 -1.52
C GLU A 399 19.50 5.42 -2.24
N VAL A 400 18.25 5.86 -2.07
CA VAL A 400 17.09 5.13 -2.61
C VAL A 400 16.20 6.07 -3.40
N HIS A 401 15.99 5.73 -4.67
CA HIS A 401 15.06 6.41 -5.57
C HIS A 401 13.72 5.68 -5.56
N PHE A 402 12.63 6.38 -5.34
CA PHE A 402 11.26 5.86 -5.38
C PHE A 402 10.56 6.49 -6.57
N ILE A 403 10.24 5.70 -7.58
CA ILE A 403 9.80 6.18 -8.89
C ILE A 403 8.44 5.60 -9.23
N VAL A 404 7.51 6.46 -9.64
CA VAL A 404 6.15 6.09 -10.04
C VAL A 404 5.73 6.93 -11.25
N ALA A 405 5.41 6.28 -12.37
CA ALA A 405 4.75 6.93 -13.50
C ALA A 405 3.23 6.85 -13.30
N ALA A 406 2.64 7.86 -12.65
CA ALA A 406 1.24 7.82 -12.21
C ALA A 406 0.29 8.35 -13.29
N CYS A 407 -0.69 7.54 -13.69
CA CYS A 407 -1.74 7.93 -14.64
C CYS A 407 -3.02 7.11 -14.42
N GLU A 408 -4.01 7.30 -15.28
CA GLU A 408 -5.20 6.45 -15.39
C GLU A 408 -5.28 5.92 -16.82
N ASN A 409 -5.66 4.65 -16.97
CA ASN A 409 -5.95 4.04 -18.28
C ASN A 409 -7.45 4.12 -18.55
N MET A 410 -7.83 5.09 -19.39
CA MET A 410 -9.22 5.46 -19.64
C MET A 410 -9.61 5.26 -21.11
N ILE A 411 -10.88 5.43 -21.41
CA ILE A 411 -11.41 5.46 -22.78
C ILE A 411 -11.84 6.87 -23.10
N SER A 412 -11.33 7.42 -24.20
CA SER A 412 -11.77 8.71 -24.73
C SER A 412 -11.38 8.86 -26.20
N GLY A 413 -11.83 9.95 -26.83
CA GLY A 413 -11.42 10.30 -28.20
C GLY A 413 -9.93 10.63 -28.34
N THR A 414 -9.21 10.87 -27.25
CA THR A 414 -7.76 11.12 -27.24
C THR A 414 -6.94 9.89 -26.85
N GLY A 415 -7.60 8.76 -26.56
CA GLY A 415 -6.93 7.55 -26.09
C GLY A 415 -6.13 6.81 -27.16
N MET A 416 -5.10 6.10 -26.68
CA MET A 416 -4.35 5.10 -27.45
C MET A 416 -5.27 4.00 -27.98
N ARG A 417 -5.08 3.58 -29.23
CA ARG A 417 -5.83 2.50 -29.87
C ARG A 417 -5.02 1.21 -29.91
N PRO A 418 -5.68 0.04 -29.94
CA PRO A 418 -5.02 -1.20 -30.29
C PRO A 418 -4.44 -1.09 -31.72
N GLY A 419 -3.17 -1.47 -31.89
CA GLY A 419 -2.40 -1.32 -33.13
C GLY A 419 -1.61 -0.02 -33.24
N ASP A 420 -1.76 0.93 -32.30
CA ASP A 420 -0.87 2.09 -32.24
C ASP A 420 0.58 1.63 -31.94
N ILE A 421 1.55 2.30 -32.54
CA ILE A 421 2.99 2.11 -32.25
C ILE A 421 3.48 3.29 -31.42
N LEU A 422 3.88 3.02 -30.18
CA LEU A 422 4.48 4.01 -29.29
C LEU A 422 6.00 3.98 -29.36
N THR A 423 6.66 5.09 -29.01
CA THR A 423 8.12 5.16 -28.85
C THR A 423 8.46 5.47 -27.40
N ALA A 424 9.17 4.55 -26.74
CA ALA A 424 9.66 4.76 -25.37
C ALA A 424 10.86 5.74 -25.36
N SER A 425 11.21 6.25 -24.18
CA SER A 425 12.29 7.23 -23.96
C SER A 425 13.69 6.73 -24.38
N ASN A 426 13.88 5.42 -24.46
CA ASN A 426 15.10 4.81 -24.99
C ASN A 426 15.11 4.63 -26.52
N GLY A 427 14.11 5.16 -27.23
CA GLY A 427 13.98 5.10 -28.69
C GLY A 427 13.41 3.80 -29.24
N LYS A 428 13.13 2.78 -28.40
CA LYS A 428 12.48 1.55 -28.85
C LYS A 428 11.01 1.81 -29.16
N THR A 429 10.53 1.23 -30.26
CA THR A 429 9.12 1.25 -30.63
C THR A 429 8.38 0.02 -30.09
N ILE A 430 7.10 0.19 -29.76
CA ILE A 430 6.25 -0.83 -29.16
C ILE A 430 4.91 -0.80 -29.89
N GLU A 431 4.57 -1.87 -30.61
CA GLU A 431 3.23 -2.08 -31.13
C GLU A 431 2.30 -2.52 -29.99
N VAL A 432 1.23 -1.76 -29.77
CA VAL A 432 0.28 -2.01 -28.68
C VAL A 432 -0.86 -2.88 -29.20
N ASN A 433 -0.68 -4.19 -29.17
CA ASN A 433 -1.73 -5.13 -29.57
C ASN A 433 -2.89 -5.23 -28.55
N ASN A 434 -2.68 -4.80 -27.31
CA ASN A 434 -3.69 -4.80 -26.25
C ASN A 434 -3.47 -3.62 -25.28
N THR A 435 -4.44 -2.72 -25.16
CA THR A 435 -4.41 -1.54 -24.27
C THR A 435 -4.65 -1.86 -22.79
N ASP A 436 -5.04 -3.10 -22.46
CA ASP A 436 -5.17 -3.64 -21.09
C ASP A 436 -3.84 -4.24 -20.56
N ALA A 437 -2.78 -4.10 -21.35
CA ALA A 437 -1.41 -4.40 -20.97
C ALA A 437 -0.60 -3.11 -20.77
N GLU A 438 -1.24 -2.02 -20.38
CA GLU A 438 -0.67 -0.67 -20.25
C GLU A 438 0.41 -0.56 -19.17
N GLY A 439 0.30 -1.32 -18.07
CA GLY A 439 1.22 -1.19 -16.94
C GLY A 439 2.69 -1.41 -17.31
N ARG A 440 2.99 -2.26 -18.29
CA ARG A 440 4.38 -2.46 -18.76
C ARG A 440 4.86 -1.27 -19.59
N LEU A 441 3.95 -0.58 -20.29
CA LEU A 441 4.25 0.61 -21.08
C LEU A 441 4.63 1.78 -20.20
N THR A 442 3.90 2.00 -19.09
CA THR A 442 4.25 3.02 -18.10
C THR A 442 5.56 2.68 -17.37
N LEU A 443 5.77 1.39 -17.05
CA LEU A 443 7.00 0.93 -16.41
C LEU A 443 8.22 1.02 -17.34
N ALA A 444 8.07 0.86 -18.65
CA ALA A 444 9.18 0.97 -19.59
C ALA A 444 9.90 2.32 -19.45
N ASP A 445 9.16 3.43 -19.46
CA ASP A 445 9.74 4.76 -19.27
C ASP A 445 10.22 5.02 -17.84
N ALA A 446 9.51 4.49 -16.85
CA ALA A 446 9.93 4.61 -15.45
C ALA A 446 11.26 3.88 -15.17
N LEU A 447 11.46 2.70 -15.76
CA LEU A 447 12.69 1.91 -15.64
C LEU A 447 13.85 2.58 -16.37
N VAL A 448 13.63 3.12 -17.58
CA VAL A 448 14.64 3.93 -18.28
C VAL A 448 15.05 5.13 -17.43
N TYR A 449 14.08 5.86 -16.86
CA TYR A 449 14.36 6.98 -15.97
C TYR A 449 15.16 6.56 -14.72
N ALA A 450 14.82 5.41 -14.12
CA ALA A 450 15.53 4.85 -12.97
C ALA A 450 16.99 4.52 -13.28
N CYS A 451 17.26 3.87 -14.42
CA CYS A 451 18.62 3.59 -14.88
C CYS A 451 19.42 4.87 -15.07
N ASN A 452 18.80 5.93 -15.60
CA ASN A 452 19.44 7.23 -15.78
C ASN A 452 19.81 7.95 -14.46
N GLN A 453 19.28 7.51 -13.31
CA GLN A 453 19.72 8.01 -12.00
C GLN A 453 21.02 7.35 -11.50
N GLY A 454 21.53 6.33 -12.19
CA GLY A 454 22.73 5.59 -11.81
C GLY A 454 22.50 4.60 -10.65
N ALA A 455 21.28 4.06 -10.53
CA ALA A 455 20.98 3.01 -9.56
C ALA A 455 21.61 1.67 -9.99
N GLU A 456 22.35 1.02 -9.08
CA GLU A 456 23.00 -0.28 -9.31
C GLU A 456 22.00 -1.44 -9.35
N LYS A 457 20.90 -1.29 -8.59
CA LYS A 457 19.83 -2.28 -8.50
C LYS A 457 18.48 -1.60 -8.64
N VAL A 458 17.68 -2.11 -9.58
CA VAL A 458 16.33 -1.62 -9.85
C VAL A 458 15.36 -2.74 -9.50
N SER A 459 14.61 -2.57 -8.42
CA SER A 459 13.51 -3.48 -8.07
C SER A 459 12.19 -2.85 -8.52
N PHE A 460 11.34 -3.62 -9.20
CA PHE A 460 10.04 -3.12 -9.61
C PHE A 460 8.93 -4.14 -9.36
N LYS A 461 7.71 -3.63 -9.23
CA LYS A 461 6.51 -4.44 -9.06
C LYS A 461 5.53 -4.16 -10.20
N HIS A 462 5.34 -5.18 -11.06
CA HIS A 462 4.55 -5.07 -12.29
C HIS A 462 3.04 -5.19 -12.05
N SER A 463 2.59 -5.98 -11.08
CA SER A 463 1.17 -6.23 -10.82
C SER A 463 0.89 -6.61 -9.35
N ILE A 464 -0.38 -6.53 -8.96
CA ILE A 464 -0.92 -7.15 -7.74
C ILE A 464 -1.44 -8.56 -8.03
N VAL A 465 -1.79 -8.86 -9.29
CA VAL A 465 -2.40 -10.13 -9.70
C VAL A 465 -1.35 -11.20 -9.97
N THR A 466 -0.16 -10.83 -10.46
CA THR A 466 1.00 -11.72 -10.51
C THR A 466 1.92 -11.42 -9.33
N ASN A 467 2.18 -12.41 -8.47
CA ASN A 467 3.11 -12.32 -7.33
C ASN A 467 4.59 -12.16 -7.74
N GLN A 468 4.87 -11.68 -8.96
CA GLN A 468 6.23 -11.50 -9.46
C GLN A 468 6.77 -10.13 -9.05
N ILE A 469 7.69 -10.14 -8.08
CA ILE A 469 8.67 -9.08 -7.90
C ILE A 469 9.82 -9.42 -8.84
N GLU A 470 10.11 -8.55 -9.80
CA GLU A 470 11.26 -8.69 -10.68
C GLU A 470 12.35 -7.72 -10.21
N ILE A 471 13.56 -8.27 -10.01
CA ILE A 471 14.77 -7.49 -9.70
C ILE A 471 15.59 -7.43 -10.97
N LEU A 472 15.72 -6.24 -11.54
CA LEU A 472 16.69 -5.97 -12.60
C LEU A 472 17.98 -5.51 -11.94
N TYR A 473 19.06 -6.21 -12.24
CA TYR A 473 20.39 -5.66 -12.05
C TYR A 473 20.63 -4.70 -13.22
N ALA A 474 21.06 -3.47 -12.93
CA ALA A 474 21.58 -2.60 -13.98
C ALA A 474 22.83 -3.30 -14.52
N LEU A 475 22.69 -3.94 -15.69
CA LEU A 475 23.82 -4.44 -16.45
C LEU A 475 24.50 -3.21 -17.05
N GLU A 476 25.78 -3.04 -16.73
CA GLU A 476 26.67 -2.02 -17.35
C GLU A 476 26.71 -2.13 -18.87
#